data_AF-L7EDE7-F1
#
_entry.id   AF-L7EDE7-F1
#
_cell.length_a   1.000
_cell.length_b   1.000
_cell.length_c   1.000
_cell.angle_alpha   90.00
_cell.angle_beta   90.00
_cell.angle_gamma   90.00
#
_symmetry.space_group_name_H-M   'P 1'
#
loop_
_entity.id
_entity.type
_entity.pdbx_description
1 polymer ?
#
loop_
_entity_poly.entity_id
_entity_poly.type
_entity_poly.pdbx_seq_one_letter_code
_entity_poly.pdbx_strand_id
1 'polypeptide(L)' 'MTKDSDFVDLVERLGSPPQIIWLTCGNTSNARLREILSETLPRALELLAAGETLVEISGD' A
#
# COMPACT_ATOMS: atom_id res chain seq x y z
N MET A 1 20.20 0.64 2.94
CA MET A 1 19.15 0.57 3.98
C MET A 1 18.12 1.63 3.62
N THR A 2 17.05 1.22 2.95
CA THR A 2 15.93 2.08 2.54
C THR A 2 14.95 2.16 3.70
N LYS A 3 14.79 3.35 4.27
CA LYS A 3 14.00 3.65 5.48
C LYS A 3 12.51 3.33 5.38
N ASP A 4 12.02 3.02 4.19
CA ASP A 4 10.58 2.82 3.98
C ASP A 4 10.12 1.46 4.52
N SER A 5 10.98 0.43 4.53
CA SER A 5 10.64 -0.90 5.07
C SER A 5 10.32 -0.87 6.56
N ASP A 6 10.85 0.11 7.28
CA ASP A 6 10.65 0.25 8.73
C ASP A 6 9.17 0.41 9.09
N PHE A 7 8.33 0.95 8.19
CA PHE A 7 6.89 1.10 8.40
C PHE A 7 6.12 -0.22 8.28
N VAL A 8 6.52 -1.10 7.35
CA VAL A 8 5.97 -2.45 7.24
C VAL A 8 6.37 -3.28 8.45
N ASP A 9 7.66 -3.26 8.80
CA ASP A 9 8.18 -3.96 9.96
C ASP A 9 7.53 -3.47 11.28
N LEU A 10 7.21 -2.17 11.38
CA LEU A 10 6.49 -1.61 12.52
C LEU A 10 5.05 -2.12 12.61
N VAL A 11 4.32 -2.18 11.50
CA VAL A 11 2.92 -2.65 11.49
C VAL A 11 2.82 -4.16 11.67
N GLU A 12 3.75 -4.94 11.10
CA GLU A 12 3.84 -6.38 11.36
C GLU A 12 4.13 -6.69 12.83
N ARG A 13 4.97 -5.88 13.49
CA ARG A 13 5.38 -6.12 14.89
C ARG A 13 4.43 -5.57 15.94
N LEU A 14 3.78 -4.44 15.68
CA LEU A 14 2.92 -3.76 16.66
C LEU A 14 1.42 -4.06 16.46
N GLY A 15 1.03 -4.57 15.30
CA GLY A 15 -0.37 -4.72 14.93
C GLY A 15 -1.04 -3.38 14.63
N SER A 16 -2.26 -3.43 14.08
CA SER A 16 -3.04 -2.20 13.84
C SER A 16 -3.44 -1.52 15.15
N PRO A 17 -3.47 -0.16 15.20
CA PRO A 17 -3.21 0.82 14.12
C PRO A 17 -1.75 1.38 14.11
N PRO A 18 -1.21 1.88 12.96
CA PRO A 18 -1.90 2.27 11.71
C PRO A 18 -1.98 1.20 10.61
N GLN A 19 -2.94 1.35 9.68
CA GLN A 19 -3.08 0.53 8.47
C GLN A 19 -2.31 1.18 7.30
N ILE A 20 -1.62 0.36 6.49
CA ILE A 20 -0.71 0.84 5.44
C ILE A 20 -1.13 0.32 4.06
N ILE A 21 -1.11 1.20 3.06
CA ILE A 21 -1.12 0.83 1.63
C ILE A 21 0.30 1.02 1.10
N TRP A 22 0.92 -0.06 0.66
CA TRP A 22 2.27 -0.07 0.11
C TRP A 22 2.22 -0.08 -1.41
N LEU A 23 2.74 0.95 -2.05
CA LEU A 23 2.64 1.10 -3.50
C LEU A 23 3.99 0.85 -4.19
N THR A 24 4.09 -0.23 -4.94
CA THR A 24 5.29 -0.70 -5.66
C THR A 24 5.10 -0.58 -7.18
N CYS A 25 4.88 0.64 -7.68
CA CYS A 25 4.72 0.92 -9.12
C CYS A 25 5.99 1.45 -9.82
N GLY A 26 7.13 1.48 -9.12
CA GLY A 26 8.35 2.12 -9.60
C GLY A 26 8.18 3.61 -9.90
N ASN A 27 9.15 4.20 -10.60
CA ASN A 27 9.08 5.60 -11.03
C ASN A 27 8.18 5.70 -12.26
N THR A 28 6.94 6.14 -12.08
CA THR A 28 5.94 6.23 -13.13
C THR A 28 5.39 7.65 -13.27
N SER A 29 4.71 7.94 -14.37
CA SER A 29 4.09 9.27 -14.56
C SER A 29 2.89 9.43 -13.63
N ASN A 30 2.58 10.66 -13.23
CA ASN A 30 1.38 10.95 -12.45
C ASN A 30 0.09 10.46 -13.14
N ALA A 31 0.06 10.41 -14.47
CA ALA A 31 -1.07 9.90 -15.24
C ALA A 31 -1.24 8.40 -15.03
N ARG A 32 -0.16 7.62 -15.24
CA ARG A 32 -0.17 6.17 -15.03
C ARG A 32 -0.40 5.81 -13.56
N LEU A 33 0.14 6.58 -12.61
CA LEU A 33 -0.15 6.41 -11.19
C LEU A 33 -1.64 6.59 -10.88
N ARG A 34 -2.30 7.57 -11.49
CA ARG A 34 -3.75 7.80 -11.31
C ARG A 34 -4.57 6.66 -11.89
N GLU A 35 -4.19 6.11 -13.04
CA GLU A 35 -4.85 4.95 -13.64
C GLU A 35 -4.76 3.74 -12.69
N ILE A 36 -3.54 3.39 -12.26
CA ILE A 36 -3.30 2.28 -11.32
C ILE A 36 -4.12 2.46 -10.04
N LEU A 37 -4.05 3.64 -9.42
CA LEU A 37 -4.79 3.91 -8.19
C LEU A 37 -6.30 3.90 -8.40
N SER A 38 -6.81 4.40 -9.52
CA SER A 38 -8.26 4.40 -9.78
C SER A 38 -8.83 2.99 -9.86
N GLU A 39 -8.04 2.03 -10.34
CA GLU A 39 -8.43 0.63 -10.47
C GLU A 39 -8.21 -0.17 -9.17
N THR A 40 -7.08 0.05 -8.50
CA THR A 40 -6.63 -0.82 -7.38
C THR A 40 -6.96 -0.28 -5.99
N LEU A 41 -7.09 1.05 -5.83
CA LEU A 41 -7.37 1.66 -4.53
C LEU A 41 -8.71 1.24 -3.92
N PRO A 42 -9.83 1.13 -4.66
CA PRO A 42 -11.09 0.68 -4.07
C PRO A 42 -10.96 -0.71 -3.44
N ARG A 43 -10.29 -1.63 -4.14
CA ARG A 43 -10.04 -2.98 -3.65
C ARG A 43 -9.11 -2.99 -2.43
N ALA A 44 -8.10 -2.14 -2.43
CA ALA A 44 -7.21 -2.01 -1.29
C ALA A 44 -7.95 -1.51 -0.04
N LEU A 45 -8.86 -0.55 -0.19
CA LEU A 45 -9.70 -0.07 0.91
C LEU A 45 -10.65 -1.13 1.44
N GLU A 46 -11.22 -1.98 0.58
CA GLU A 46 -12.04 -3.13 1.02
C GLU A 46 -11.23 -4.11 1.89
N LEU A 47 -9.99 -4.41 1.49
CA LEU A 47 -9.10 -5.27 2.25
C LEU A 47 -8.75 -4.66 3.61
N LEU A 48 -8.44 -3.35 3.65
CA LEU A 48 -8.24 -2.64 4.90
C LEU A 48 -9.50 -2.67 5.80
N ALA A 49 -10.69 -2.46 5.23
CA ALA A 49 -11.93 -2.53 5.96
C ALA A 49 -12.24 -3.95 6.48
N ALA A 50 -11.74 -4.99 5.80
CA ALA A 50 -11.84 -6.39 6.22
C ALA A 50 -10.86 -6.75 7.37
N GLY A 51 -9.97 -5.83 7.75
CA GLY A 51 -9.03 -6.01 8.85
C GLY A 51 -7.59 -6.29 8.42
N GLU A 52 -7.30 -6.22 7.11
CA GLU A 52 -5.90 -6.28 6.65
C GLU A 52 -5.13 -5.07 7.16
N THR A 53 -3.94 -5.31 7.69
CA THR A 53 -3.08 -4.28 8.27
C THR A 53 -2.16 -3.65 7.23
N LEU A 54 -1.82 -4.40 6.20
CA LEU A 54 -0.95 -4.01 5.10
C LEU A 54 -1.54 -4.51 3.78
N VAL A 55 -1.70 -3.62 2.81
CA VAL A 55 -2.12 -3.98 1.45
C VAL A 55 -1.11 -3.45 0.45
N GLU A 56 -0.56 -4.34 -0.37
CA GLU A 56 0.36 -3.99 -1.43
C GLU A 56 -0.39 -3.74 -2.75
N ILE A 57 -0.04 -2.66 -3.45
CA ILE A 57 -0.46 -2.33 -4.80
C ILE A 57 0.78 -2.30 -5.69
N SER A 58 0.97 -3.34 -6.50
CA SER A 58 2.01 -3.42 -7.52
C SER A 58 1.47 -2.91 -8.86
N GLY A 59 2.21 -2.02 -9.52
CA GLY A 59 1.81 -1.42 -10.80
C GLY A 59 2.73 -1.84 -11.95
N ASP A 60 2.74 -3.14 -12.29
CA ASP A 60 3.44 -3.66 -13.48
C ASP A 60 2.78 -3.22 -14.80
#